data_AF-A0A9D0CFD0-F1
#
_entry.id   AF-A0A9D0CFD0-F1
#
_cell.length_a   1.000
_cell.length_b   1.000
_cell.length_c   1.000
_cell.angle_alpha   90.00
_cell.angle_beta   90.00
_cell.angle_gamma   90.00
#
_symmetry.space_group_name_H-M   'P 1'
#
loop_
_entity.id
_entity.type
_entity.pdbx_description
1 polymer ?
#
loop_
_entity_poly.entity_id
_entity_poly.type
_entity_poly.pdbx_seq_one_letter_code
_entity_poly.pdbx_strand_id
1 'polypeptide(L)'
;MKIKFNFKHLKGDLLGGITAGIVALPLALAFGVASGLGASFGLYGAIFIGFFAALFGGTETQISGPTAPMTAVSLVVVAGIVAGFNGVIEKALPTIMVVFFVAGILQILMGIAGMGKYIKYTPY
;
A
#
# COMPACT_ATOMS: atom_id res chain seq x y z
N MET A 1 -2.11 -10.62 -19.38
CA MET A 1 -2.14 -11.09 -17.98
C MET A 1 -3.06 -12.30 -17.91
N LYS A 2 -2.55 -13.51 -17.64
CA LYS A 2 -3.39 -14.69 -17.39
C LYS A 2 -3.22 -15.02 -15.92
N ILE A 3 -4.25 -14.76 -15.11
CA ILE A 3 -4.30 -15.22 -13.73
C ILE A 3 -4.34 -16.74 -13.79
N LYS A 4 -3.20 -17.39 -13.54
CA LYS A 4 -3.08 -18.85 -13.51
C LYS A 4 -2.86 -19.24 -12.05
N PHE A 5 -3.92 -19.67 -11.39
CA PHE A 5 -3.79 -20.28 -10.06
C PHE A 5 -3.19 -21.68 -10.22
N ASN A 6 -2.02 -21.89 -9.61
CA ASN A 6 -1.33 -23.18 -9.60
C ASN A 6 -1.34 -23.75 -8.17
N PHE A 7 -2.12 -24.79 -7.95
CA PHE A 7 -2.27 -25.41 -6.63
C PHE A 7 -1.17 -26.41 -6.27
N LYS A 8 -0.13 -26.58 -7.10
CA LYS A 8 1.00 -27.48 -6.79
C LYS A 8 1.75 -27.10 -5.51
N HIS A 9 1.74 -25.82 -5.14
CA HIS A 9 2.49 -25.29 -4.00
C HIS A 9 1.60 -24.85 -2.84
N LEU A 10 0.34 -25.28 -2.79
CA LEU A 10 -0.66 -24.81 -1.84
C LEU A 10 -0.18 -24.81 -0.37
N LYS A 11 0.54 -25.85 0.06
CA LYS A 11 1.09 -25.93 1.42
C LYS A 11 2.17 -24.86 1.67
N GLY A 12 3.04 -24.62 0.69
CA GLY A 12 4.08 -23.61 0.75
C GLY A 12 3.49 -22.20 0.71
N ASP A 13 2.53 -21.96 -0.17
CA ASP A 13 1.85 -20.67 -0.31
C ASP A 13 1.06 -20.31 0.95
N LEU A 14 0.39 -21.29 1.57
CA LEU A 14 -0.35 -21.09 2.81
C LEU A 14 0.58 -20.77 3.99
N LEU A 15 1.63 -21.57 4.19
CA LEU A 15 2.59 -21.33 5.27
C LEU A 15 3.35 -20.01 5.06
N GLY A 16 3.78 -19.74 3.83
CA GLY A 16 4.45 -18.49 3.45
C GLY A 16 3.55 -17.28 3.68
N GLY A 17 2.27 -17.35 3.29
CA GLY A 17 1.28 -16.29 3.52
C GLY A 17 1.02 -16.03 5.00
N ILE A 18 0.92 -17.07 5.83
CA ILE A 18 0.76 -16.93 7.29
C ILE A 18 2.00 -16.27 7.91
N THR A 19 3.19 -16.76 7.59
CA THR A 19 4.45 -16.18 8.11
C THR A 19 4.61 -14.73 7.66
N ALA A 20 4.35 -14.43 6.39
CA ALA A 20 4.36 -13.08 5.86
C ALA A 20 3.36 -12.17 6.59
N GLY A 21 2.14 -12.64 6.84
CA GLY A 21 1.12 -11.91 7.58
C GLY A 21 1.53 -11.59 9.01
N ILE A 22 2.12 -12.55 9.73
CA ILE A 22 2.63 -12.35 11.10
C ILE A 22 3.71 -11.26 11.13
N VAL A 23 4.62 -11.25 10.15
CA VAL A 23 5.68 -10.24 10.05
C VAL A 23 5.14 -8.88 9.60
N ALA A 24 4.16 -8.86 8.71
CA ALA A 24 3.57 -7.63 8.18
C ALA A 24 2.68 -6.90 9.19
N LEU A 25 2.01 -7.63 10.08
CA LEU A 25 1.06 -7.06 11.06
C LEU A 25 1.65 -5.95 11.94
N PRO A 26 2.78 -6.13 12.66
CA PRO A 26 3.36 -5.07 13.48
C PRO A 26 3.81 -3.87 12.63
N LEU A 27 4.35 -4.13 11.42
CA LEU A 27 4.77 -3.09 10.49
C LEU A 27 3.59 -2.23 10.03
N ALA A 28 2.47 -2.86 9.68
CA ALA A 28 1.26 -2.20 9.23
C ALA A 28 0.67 -1.29 10.33
N LEU A 29 0.61 -1.79 11.57
CA LEU A 29 0.14 -0.99 12.71
C LEU A 29 1.06 0.21 12.98
N ALA A 30 2.38 -0.01 12.98
CA ALA A 30 3.37 1.05 13.21
C ALA A 30 3.29 2.14 12.14
N PHE A 31 3.20 1.75 10.87
CA PHE A 31 3.07 2.70 9.76
C PHE A 31 1.70 3.39 9.71
N GLY A 32 0.63 2.71 10.11
CA GLY A 32 -0.67 3.36 10.29
C GLY A 32 -0.61 4.51 11.30
N VAL A 33 0.01 4.28 12.46
CA VAL A 33 0.21 5.33 13.47
C VAL A 33 1.13 6.44 12.95
N ALA A 34 2.25 6.07 12.31
CA ALA A 34 3.22 7.03 11.78
C ALA A 34 2.68 7.89 10.62
N SER A 35 1.63 7.45 9.93
CA SER A 35 0.94 8.25 8.90
C SER A 35 0.06 9.38 9.45
N GLY A 36 -0.20 9.39 10.77
CA GLY A 36 -1.11 10.35 11.42
C GLY A 36 -2.59 9.98 11.37
N LEU A 37 -2.97 8.87 10.71
CA LEU A 37 -4.36 8.41 10.60
C LEU A 37 -4.73 7.37 11.67
N GLY A 38 -3.75 6.62 12.19
CA GLY A 38 -3.94 5.62 13.23
C GLY A 38 -3.74 4.18 12.76
N ALA A 39 -3.59 3.27 13.72
CA ALA A 39 -3.19 1.88 13.47
C ALA A 39 -4.19 1.11 12.58
N SER A 40 -5.49 1.38 12.73
CA SER A 40 -6.56 0.76 11.93
C SER A 40 -6.39 1.03 10.43
N PHE A 41 -6.04 2.26 10.04
CA PHE A 41 -5.80 2.62 8.64
C PHE A 41 -4.60 1.89 8.05
N GLY A 42 -3.55 1.68 8.84
CA GLY A 42 -2.40 0.87 8.44
C GLY A 42 -2.76 -0.59 8.20
N LEU A 43 -3.60 -1.17 9.08
CA LEU A 43 -4.09 -2.54 8.94
C LEU A 43 -4.98 -2.71 7.71
N TYR A 44 -5.97 -1.82 7.51
CA TYR A 44 -6.82 -1.85 6.32
C TYR A 44 -5.99 -1.69 5.05
N GLY A 45 -5.04 -0.75 5.04
CA GLY A 45 -4.12 -0.55 3.93
C GLY A 45 -3.33 -1.82 3.59
N ALA A 46 -2.76 -2.51 4.58
CA ALA A 46 -2.03 -3.75 4.37
C ALA A 46 -2.90 -4.87 3.78
N ILE A 47 -4.13 -5.04 4.28
CA ILE A 47 -5.06 -6.07 3.78
C ILE A 47 -5.42 -5.80 2.32
N PHE A 48 -5.87 -4.58 1.99
CA PHE A 48 -6.33 -4.27 0.64
C PHE A 48 -5.17 -4.22 -0.37
N ILE A 49 -4.04 -3.61 -0.01
CA ILE A 49 -2.86 -3.58 -0.89
C ILE A 49 -2.34 -4.99 -1.10
N GLY A 50 -2.21 -5.81 -0.05
CA GLY A 50 -1.73 -7.19 -0.17
C GLY A 50 -2.62 -8.02 -1.08
N PHE A 51 -3.94 -7.94 -0.92
CA PHE A 51 -4.90 -8.66 -1.74
C PHE A 51 -4.87 -8.22 -3.22
N PHE A 52 -5.03 -6.92 -3.49
CA PHE A 52 -5.13 -6.44 -4.87
C PHE A 52 -3.80 -6.48 -5.61
N ALA A 53 -2.67 -6.22 -4.95
CA ALA A 53 -1.36 -6.35 -5.57
C ALA A 53 -1.00 -7.81 -5.86
N ALA A 54 -1.39 -8.76 -5.00
CA ALA A 54 -1.19 -10.18 -5.30
C ALA A 54 -2.07 -10.66 -6.47
N LEU A 55 -3.32 -10.17 -6.55
CA LEU A 55 -4.26 -10.57 -7.60
C LEU A 55 -3.94 -9.96 -8.97
N PHE A 56 -3.53 -8.68 -8.98
CA PHE A 56 -3.30 -7.92 -10.21
C PHE A 56 -1.82 -7.64 -10.54
N GLY A 57 -0.90 -8.02 -9.67
CA GLY A 57 0.54 -7.80 -9.83
C GLY A 57 1.20 -8.72 -10.85
N GLY A 58 2.50 -8.47 -11.06
CA GLY A 58 3.34 -9.21 -12.02
C GLY A 58 4.35 -10.17 -11.38
N THR A 59 4.41 -10.24 -10.04
CA THR A 59 5.43 -10.99 -9.28
C THR A 59 4.74 -11.98 -8.34
N GLU A 60 5.00 -13.27 -8.52
CA GLU A 60 4.25 -14.36 -7.84
C GLU A 60 4.43 -14.36 -6.31
N THR A 61 5.59 -13.97 -5.80
CA THR A 61 5.95 -14.04 -4.37
C THR A 61 6.03 -12.67 -3.68
N GLN A 62 5.64 -11.60 -4.38
CA GLN A 62 5.78 -10.24 -3.85
C GLN A 62 4.71 -9.92 -2.81
N ILE A 63 5.14 -9.64 -1.58
CA ILE A 63 4.29 -9.14 -0.51
C ILE A 63 4.19 -7.62 -0.65
N SER A 64 2.96 -7.11 -0.68
CA SER A 64 2.70 -5.67 -0.78
C SER A 64 1.95 -5.18 0.45
N GLY A 65 2.30 -3.98 0.91
CA GLY A 65 1.72 -3.36 2.11
C GLY A 65 2.28 -1.95 2.30
N PRO A 66 1.93 -1.26 3.40
CA PRO A 66 2.51 0.04 3.73
C PRO A 66 4.02 -0.09 3.95
N THR A 67 4.80 0.87 3.43
CA THR A 67 6.26 0.91 3.54
C THR A 67 6.71 2.22 4.19
N ALA A 68 7.95 2.26 4.70
CA ALA A 68 8.48 3.48 5.32
C ALA A 68 8.46 4.70 4.37
N PRO A 69 8.88 4.62 3.08
CA PRO A 69 8.82 5.77 2.18
C PRO A 69 7.38 6.24 1.91
N MET A 70 6.46 5.31 1.68
CA MET A 70 5.04 5.63 1.50
C MET A 70 4.48 6.33 2.75
N THR A 71 4.82 5.81 3.93
CA THR A 71 4.36 6.35 5.21
C THR A 71 4.90 7.76 5.45
N ALA A 72 6.18 8.00 5.16
CA ALA A 72 6.80 9.31 5.29
C ALA A 72 6.11 10.37 4.41
N VAL A 73 5.84 10.03 3.14
CA VAL A 73 5.11 10.94 2.22
C VAL A 73 3.65 11.11 2.68
N SER A 74 3.00 10.03 3.10
CA SER A 74 1.61 10.08 3.58
C SER A 74 1.45 10.99 4.79
N LEU A 75 2.41 10.98 5.73
CA LEU A 75 2.39 11.83 6.91
C LEU A 75 2.41 13.31 6.52
N VAL A 76 3.32 13.71 5.61
CA VAL A 76 3.43 15.10 5.18
C VAL A 76 2.16 15.56 4.46
N VAL A 77 1.60 14.72 3.59
CA VAL A 77 0.36 15.03 2.86
C VAL A 77 -0.83 15.12 3.81
N VAL A 78 -1.01 14.15 4.71
CA VAL A 78 -2.09 14.14 5.70
C VAL A 78 -1.99 15.35 6.62
N ALA A 79 -0.80 15.64 7.15
CA ALA A 79 -0.58 16.80 8.01
C ALA A 79 -0.92 18.12 7.31
N GLY A 80 -0.52 18.27 6.04
CA GLY A 80 -0.84 19.44 5.23
C GLY A 80 -2.34 19.62 5.00
N ILE A 81 -3.05 18.53 4.69
CA ILE A 81 -4.51 18.57 4.49
C ILE A 81 -5.20 18.90 5.82
N VAL A 82 -4.86 18.21 6.90
CA VAL A 82 -5.43 18.43 8.24
C VAL A 82 -5.23 19.87 8.72
N ALA A 83 -4.05 20.46 8.48
CA ALA A 83 -3.80 21.87 8.77
C ALA A 83 -4.76 22.81 8.02
N GLY A 84 -5.09 22.51 6.77
CA GLY A 84 -6.08 23.25 5.97
C GLY A 84 -7.52 23.15 6.47
N PHE A 85 -7.83 22.15 7.32
CA PHE A 85 -9.14 21.95 7.94
C PHE A 85 -9.14 22.29 9.45
N ASN A 86 -8.29 23.24 9.88
CA ASN A 86 -8.15 23.69 11.27
C ASN A 86 -7.79 22.57 12.26
N GLY A 87 -7.07 21.54 11.80
CA GLY A 87 -6.70 20.40 12.64
C GLY A 87 -7.81 19.35 12.81
N VAL A 88 -8.98 19.53 12.19
CA VAL A 88 -10.11 18.61 12.36
C VAL A 88 -10.02 17.48 11.34
N ILE A 89 -9.52 16.33 11.79
CA ILE A 89 -9.33 15.12 10.96
C ILE A 89 -10.61 14.69 10.26
N GLU A 90 -11.76 14.73 10.95
CA GLU A 90 -13.05 14.30 10.40
C GLU A 90 -13.46 15.10 9.14
N LYS A 91 -13.11 16.39 9.11
CA LYS A 91 -13.35 17.26 7.94
C LYS A 91 -12.32 17.05 6.85
N ALA A 92 -11.08 16.69 7.22
CA ALA A 92 -9.99 16.41 6.29
C ALA A 92 -10.11 15.04 5.61
N LEU A 93 -10.75 14.07 6.27
CA LEU A 93 -10.77 12.66 5.84
C LEU A 93 -11.28 12.45 4.40
N PRO A 94 -12.39 13.08 3.95
CA PRO A 94 -12.84 12.93 2.56
C PRO A 94 -11.78 13.39 1.55
N THR A 95 -11.11 14.51 1.83
CA THR A 95 -10.04 15.07 0.99
C THR A 95 -8.84 14.12 0.95
N ILE A 96 -8.43 13.58 2.11
CA ILE A 96 -7.35 12.60 2.21
C ILE A 96 -7.67 11.36 1.35
N MET A 97 -8.88 10.82 1.47
CA MET A 97 -9.30 9.64 0.70
C MET A 97 -9.27 9.91 -0.82
N VAL A 98 -9.74 11.07 -1.27
CA VAL A 98 -9.69 11.44 -2.69
C VAL A 98 -8.26 11.56 -3.19
N VAL A 99 -7.35 12.16 -2.41
CA VAL A 99 -5.93 12.28 -2.79
C VAL A 99 -5.29 10.90 -2.99
N PHE A 100 -5.49 9.97 -2.05
CA PHE A 100 -4.95 8.60 -2.19
C PHE A 100 -5.63 7.82 -3.32
N PHE A 101 -6.92 8.04 -3.56
CA PHE A 101 -7.63 7.42 -4.68
C PHE A 101 -7.07 7.89 -6.02
N VAL A 102 -6.86 9.20 -6.19
CA VAL A 102 -6.24 9.77 -7.40
C VAL A 102 -4.80 9.29 -7.55
N ALA A 103 -4.03 9.19 -6.47
CA ALA A 103 -2.68 8.62 -6.52
C ALA A 103 -2.69 7.17 -7.04
N GLY A 104 -3.66 6.36 -6.63
CA GLY A 104 -3.86 5.00 -7.14
C GLY A 104 -4.19 4.96 -8.63
N ILE A 105 -5.08 5.85 -9.10
CA ILE A 105 -5.39 5.99 -10.53
C ILE A 105 -4.13 6.37 -11.32
N LEU A 106 -3.38 7.36 -10.85
CA LEU A 106 -2.12 7.78 -11.49
C LEU A 106 -1.12 6.62 -11.54
N GLN A 107 -1.02 5.82 -10.48
CA GLN A 107 -0.17 4.63 -10.46
C GLN A 107 -0.58 3.59 -11.51
N ILE A 108 -1.88 3.34 -11.69
CA ILE A 108 -2.41 2.46 -12.74
C ILE A 108 -2.06 3.01 -14.13
N LEU A 109 -2.26 4.31 -14.36
CA LEU A 109 -1.94 4.96 -15.63
C LEU A 109 -0.44 4.88 -15.96
N MET A 110 0.42 5.13 -14.98
CA MET A 110 1.88 4.97 -15.13
C MET A 110 2.28 3.51 -15.41
N GLY A 111 1.59 2.56 -14.81
CA GLY A 111 1.76 1.13 -15.09
C GLY A 111 1.41 0.77 -16.54
N ILE A 112 0.27 1.26 -17.04
CA ILE A 112 -0.16 1.05 -18.44
C ILE A 112 0.79 1.74 -19.42
N ALA A 113 1.27 2.95 -19.09
CA ALA A 113 2.27 3.68 -19.88
C ALA A 113 3.66 3.01 -19.87
N GLY A 114 3.88 1.98 -19.06
CA GLY A 114 5.14 1.24 -18.99
C GLY A 114 6.27 1.98 -18.25
N MET A 115 5.94 3.01 -17.45
CA MET A 115 6.94 3.82 -16.75
C MET A 115 7.73 3.04 -15.70
N GLY A 116 7.20 1.92 -15.19
CA GLY A 116 7.89 1.06 -14.23
C GLY A 116 9.26 0.55 -14.70
N LYS A 117 9.49 0.46 -16.03
CA LYS A 117 10.78 0.05 -16.61
C LYS A 117 11.93 1.01 -16.31
N TYR A 118 11.64 2.27 -15.98
CA TYR A 118 12.65 3.29 -15.73
C TYR A 118 13.14 3.30 -14.27
N ILE A 119 12.42 2.65 -13.34
CA ILE A 119 12.81 2.56 -11.93
C ILE A 119 14.22 1.95 -11.77
N LYS A 120 14.61 1.05 -12.68
CA LYS A 120 15.94 0.40 -12.70
C LYS A 120 17.12 1.37 -12.89
N TYR A 121 16.87 2.63 -13.30
CA TYR A 121 17.92 3.64 -13.49
C TYR A 121 18.13 4.53 -12.26
N THR A 122 17.40 4.28 -11.16
CA THR A 122 17.67 4.95 -9.88
C THR A 122 19.06 4.55 -9.37
N PRO A 123 19.96 5.51 -9.10
CA PRO A 123 21.26 5.21 -8.50
C PRO A 123 21.13 4.57 -7.12
N TYR A 124 22.16 3.84 -6.70
CA TYR A 124 22.27 3.30 -5.35
C TYR A 124 22.60 4.41 -4.34
#